data_AF-A0A8J3YPN2-F1
#
_entry.id   AF-A0A8J3YPN2-F1
#
_cell.length_a   1.000
_cell.length_b   1.000
_cell.length_c   1.000
_cell.angle_alpha   90.00
_cell.angle_beta   90.00
_cell.angle_gamma   90.00
#
_symmetry.space_group_name_H-M   'P 1'
#
loop_
_entity.id
_entity.type
_entity.pdbx_description
1 polymer ?
#
loop_
_entity_poly.entity_id
_entity_poly.type
_entity_poly.pdbx_seq_one_letter_code
_entity_poly.pdbx_strand_id
1 'polypeptide(L)'
;MPSQYYRKSLITLAAVVLTGGLAAGDVSHAATTAPECLSNGMPVPCWQDGWGELDRADGCYYVVEAPRPAADDPVWEGHRVGSGTVYRQRCFGAMGGVLVWRRF
;
A
#
# COMPACT_ATOMS: atom_id res chain seq x y z
N MET A 1 45.76 3.78 25.80
CA MET A 1 45.86 2.48 25.09
C MET A 1 44.56 2.25 24.32
N PRO A 2 44.53 1.92 23.03
CA PRO A 2 45.51 2.13 21.96
C PRO A 2 45.01 3.06 20.84
N SER A 3 45.99 3.70 20.19
CA SER A 3 45.99 4.15 18.80
C SER A 3 45.84 2.95 17.86
N GLN A 4 45.06 3.07 16.77
CA GLN A 4 45.37 2.36 15.52
C GLN A 4 44.90 3.17 14.29
N TYR A 5 45.88 3.66 13.52
CA TYR A 5 45.93 3.66 12.06
C TYR A 5 44.75 4.30 11.28
N TYR A 6 44.86 5.52 10.77
CA TYR A 6 45.64 5.92 9.58
C TYR A 6 45.37 5.06 8.34
N ARG A 7 44.41 5.48 7.50
CA ARG A 7 44.62 5.53 6.04
C ARG A 7 44.10 6.84 5.47
N LYS A 8 45.03 7.78 5.46
CA LYS A 8 45.18 8.83 4.44
C LYS A 8 44.96 8.20 3.06
N SER A 9 44.00 8.69 2.29
CA SER A 9 44.01 8.55 0.84
C SER A 9 43.43 9.84 0.25
N LEU A 10 44.36 10.77 0.10
CA LEU A 10 44.51 11.67 -1.04
C LEU A 10 43.21 12.24 -1.61
N ILE A 11 42.95 13.46 -1.15
CA ILE A 11 42.48 14.60 -1.95
C ILE A 11 42.82 14.39 -3.43
N THR A 12 41.81 14.07 -4.24
CA THR A 12 41.87 14.34 -5.68
C THR A 12 41.21 15.69 -5.89
N LEU A 13 42.03 16.73 -5.99
CA LEU A 13 41.60 18.09 -6.31
C LEU A 13 41.42 18.21 -7.82
N ALA A 14 40.26 18.77 -8.17
CA ALA A 14 39.97 19.61 -9.32
C ALA A 14 39.79 18.97 -10.71
N ALA A 15 38.56 19.11 -11.21
CA ALA A 15 38.35 19.83 -12.46
C ALA A 15 37.06 20.66 -12.35
N VAL A 16 37.22 21.96 -12.09
CA VAL A 16 36.23 22.99 -12.40
C VAL A 16 36.20 23.14 -13.92
N VAL A 17 35.01 23.26 -14.53
CA VAL A 17 34.62 24.31 -15.49
C VAL A 17 33.26 24.00 -16.15
N LEU A 18 32.27 24.79 -15.71
CA LEU A 18 31.15 25.44 -16.43
C LEU A 18 30.05 24.61 -17.13
N THR A 19 28.86 24.63 -16.53
CA THR A 19 27.64 25.13 -17.19
C THR A 19 26.68 25.60 -16.11
N GLY A 20 26.13 26.81 -16.30
CA GLY A 20 25.37 27.52 -15.29
C GLY A 20 24.03 26.88 -14.92
N GLY A 21 23.57 27.20 -13.72
CA GLY A 21 22.24 26.84 -13.25
C GLY A 21 22.16 27.07 -11.75
N LEU A 22 21.39 28.08 -11.37
CA LEU A 22 21.23 28.53 -9.99
C LEU A 22 20.73 27.41 -9.09
N ALA A 23 21.23 27.43 -7.86
CA ALA A 23 20.82 26.57 -6.77
C ALA A 23 19.31 26.65 -6.50
N ALA A 24 18.69 25.49 -6.39
CA ALA A 24 17.80 25.16 -5.28
C ALA A 24 17.90 23.65 -5.10
N GLY A 25 18.57 23.22 -4.03
CA GLY A 25 18.44 21.83 -3.60
C GLY A 25 16.98 21.65 -3.22
N ASP A 26 16.26 20.85 -3.99
CA ASP A 26 14.94 20.40 -3.62
C ASP A 26 15.09 19.65 -2.31
N VAL A 27 14.64 20.27 -1.21
CA VAL A 27 14.31 19.51 -0.02
C VAL A 27 13.09 18.71 -0.44
N SER A 28 13.34 17.55 -1.05
CA SER A 28 12.38 16.47 -1.11
C SER A 28 12.07 16.13 0.35
N HIS A 29 11.12 16.86 0.94
CA HIS A 29 10.23 16.24 1.89
C HIS A 29 9.70 15.06 1.10
N ALA A 30 10.27 13.89 1.36
CA ALA A 30 9.63 12.64 1.02
C ALA A 30 8.30 12.70 1.75
N ALA A 31 7.30 13.29 1.08
CA ALA A 31 5.92 13.09 1.42
C ALA A 31 5.84 11.58 1.38
N THR A 32 5.72 10.98 2.56
CA THR A 32 5.23 9.62 2.72
C THR A 32 3.79 9.68 2.20
N THR A 33 3.65 9.83 0.88
CA THR A 33 2.41 9.65 0.17
C THR A 33 2.11 8.19 0.43
N ALA A 34 1.17 7.95 1.33
CA ALA A 34 0.61 6.63 1.48
C ALA A 34 0.28 6.13 0.07
N PRO A 35 0.58 4.87 -0.27
CA PRO A 35 0.34 4.37 -1.62
C PRO A 35 -1.10 4.71 -2.01
N GLU A 36 -1.25 5.53 -3.05
CA GLU A 36 -2.54 5.95 -3.56
C GLU A 36 -3.07 4.83 -4.42
N CYS A 37 -4.22 4.29 -4.02
CA CYS A 37 -4.99 3.35 -4.81
C CYS A 37 -6.11 4.11 -5.54
N LEU A 38 -6.59 3.54 -6.64
CA LEU A 38 -7.71 4.10 -7.38
C LEU A 38 -8.98 3.32 -7.08
N SER A 39 -10.00 4.01 -6.59
CA SER A 39 -11.37 3.49 -6.50
C SER A 39 -12.25 4.28 -7.45
N ASN A 40 -12.78 3.65 -8.50
CA ASN A 40 -13.61 4.33 -9.52
C ASN A 40 -12.96 5.60 -10.09
N GLY A 41 -11.63 5.60 -10.27
CA GLY A 41 -10.87 6.76 -10.76
C GLY A 41 -10.57 7.84 -9.72
N MET A 42 -11.03 7.67 -8.48
CA MET A 42 -10.69 8.57 -7.37
C MET A 42 -9.47 8.05 -6.60
N PRO A 43 -8.47 8.89 -6.32
CA PRO A 43 -7.34 8.54 -5.47
C PRO A 43 -7.82 8.40 -4.01
N VAL A 44 -7.57 7.23 -3.43
CA VAL A 44 -7.96 6.85 -2.08
C VAL A 44 -6.81 6.06 -1.42
N PRO A 45 -6.74 5.98 -0.09
CA PRO A 45 -5.73 5.15 0.56
C PRO A 45 -5.94 3.67 0.23
N CYS A 46 -4.87 2.94 -0.10
CA CYS A 46 -4.95 1.50 -0.38
C CYS A 46 -5.44 0.66 0.82
N TRP A 47 -5.22 1.14 2.04
CA TRP A 47 -5.74 0.52 3.25
C TRP A 47 -6.57 1.54 4.02
N GLN A 48 -7.74 1.12 4.51
CA GLN A 48 -8.57 1.94 5.37
C GLN A 48 -9.01 1.13 6.59
N ASP A 49 -8.77 1.70 7.77
CA ASP A 49 -9.14 1.04 9.02
C ASP A 49 -10.65 0.78 9.09
N GLY A 50 -11.01 -0.47 9.40
CA GLY A 50 -12.39 -0.95 9.43
C GLY A 50 -12.98 -1.33 8.06
N TRP A 51 -12.29 -1.05 6.96
CA TRP A 51 -12.74 -1.37 5.59
C TRP A 51 -11.79 -2.36 4.90
N GLY A 52 -10.54 -2.42 5.35
CA GLY A 52 -9.53 -3.38 4.91
C GLY A 52 -8.69 -2.87 3.74
N GLU A 53 -8.28 -3.79 2.87
CA GLU A 53 -7.41 -3.50 1.74
C GLU A 53 -8.23 -3.29 0.47
N LEU A 54 -7.84 -2.32 -0.34
CA LEU A 54 -8.45 -2.04 -1.62
C LEU A 54 -7.86 -2.95 -2.71
N ASP A 55 -8.73 -3.71 -3.37
CA ASP A 55 -8.36 -4.49 -4.54
C ASP A 55 -8.31 -3.58 -5.76
N ARG A 56 -7.12 -3.43 -6.35
CA ARG A 56 -6.89 -2.52 -7.47
C ARG A 56 -7.59 -2.97 -8.76
N ALA A 57 -8.05 -4.22 -8.85
CA ALA A 57 -8.73 -4.74 -10.02
C ALA A 57 -10.17 -4.23 -10.12
N ASP A 58 -10.88 -4.09 -9.00
CA ASP A 58 -12.27 -3.63 -8.95
C ASP A 58 -12.48 -2.31 -8.19
N GLY A 59 -11.44 -1.82 -7.50
CA GLY A 59 -11.47 -0.56 -6.78
C GLY A 59 -12.30 -0.60 -5.51
N CYS A 60 -12.58 -1.76 -4.94
CA CYS A 60 -13.35 -1.90 -3.70
C CYS A 60 -12.48 -2.35 -2.54
N TYR A 61 -12.88 -1.99 -1.32
CA TYR A 61 -12.24 -2.45 -0.09
C TYR A 61 -12.76 -3.81 0.32
N TYR A 62 -11.86 -4.66 0.80
CA TYR A 62 -12.15 -5.98 1.34
C TYR A 62 -11.62 -6.09 2.76
N VAL A 63 -12.53 -6.34 3.69
CA VAL A 63 -12.18 -6.75 5.04
C VAL A 63 -12.63 -8.19 5.25
N VAL A 64 -11.77 -9.00 5.85
CA VAL A 64 -12.13 -10.38 6.22
C VAL A 64 -13.31 -10.34 7.18
N GLU A 65 -14.36 -11.09 6.87
CA GLU A 65 -15.54 -11.16 7.73
C GLU A 65 -15.22 -12.00 8.98
N ALA A 66 -15.35 -11.37 10.15
CA ALA A 66 -15.12 -11.99 11.47
C ALA A 66 -16.28 -11.64 12.43
N PRO A 67 -16.94 -12.62 13.08
CA PRO A 67 -16.69 -14.05 12.96
C PRO A 67 -17.04 -14.59 11.57
N ARG A 68 -16.35 -15.66 11.17
CA ARG A 68 -16.59 -16.31 9.89
C ARG A 68 -18.06 -16.79 9.82
N PRO A 69 -18.76 -16.59 8.69
CA PRO A 69 -20.13 -17.08 8.52
C PRO A 69 -20.25 -18.59 8.73
N ALA A 70 -21.44 -19.03 9.15
CA ALA A 70 -21.75 -20.44 9.35
C ALA A 70 -21.62 -21.24 8.05
N ALA A 71 -21.38 -22.54 8.14
CA ALA A 71 -21.05 -23.36 6.96
C ALA A 71 -22.18 -23.52 5.94
N ASP A 72 -23.41 -23.33 6.39
CA ASP A 72 -24.66 -23.36 5.64
C ASP A 72 -25.08 -21.98 5.12
N ASP A 73 -24.29 -20.94 5.38
CA ASP A 73 -24.60 -19.58 4.93
C ASP A 73 -24.58 -19.48 3.39
N PRO A 74 -25.60 -18.86 2.76
CA PRO A 74 -25.64 -18.70 1.30
C PRO A 74 -24.46 -17.91 0.73
N VAL A 75 -23.75 -17.12 1.53
CA VAL A 75 -22.53 -16.40 1.13
C VAL A 75 -21.43 -17.30 0.61
N TRP A 76 -21.45 -18.59 0.99
CA TRP A 76 -20.49 -19.55 0.48
C TRP A 76 -20.76 -19.94 -0.97
N GLU A 77 -21.93 -19.65 -1.55
CA GLU A 77 -22.26 -19.92 -2.97
C GLU A 77 -21.94 -21.36 -3.43
N GLY A 78 -22.05 -22.34 -2.53
CA GLY A 78 -21.69 -23.74 -2.79
C GLY A 78 -20.20 -24.08 -2.62
N HIS A 79 -19.37 -23.11 -2.26
CA HIS A 79 -17.97 -23.32 -1.88
C HIS A 79 -17.86 -23.96 -0.50
N ARG A 80 -16.86 -24.84 -0.33
CA ARG A 80 -16.60 -25.47 0.97
C ARG A 80 -16.01 -24.46 1.95
N VAL A 81 -16.45 -24.49 3.20
CA VAL A 81 -15.81 -23.73 4.28
C VAL A 81 -14.33 -24.10 4.35
N GLY A 82 -13.46 -23.09 4.33
CA GLY A 82 -12.01 -23.28 4.35
C GLY A 82 -11.36 -23.40 2.96
N SER A 83 -12.13 -23.49 1.88
CA SER A 83 -11.58 -23.39 0.50
C SER A 83 -11.24 -21.95 0.09
N GLY A 84 -11.69 -20.98 0.88
CA GLY A 84 -11.48 -19.55 0.72
C GLY A 84 -11.95 -18.81 1.97
N THR A 85 -12.04 -17.50 1.85
CA THR A 85 -12.43 -16.59 2.94
C THR A 85 -13.58 -15.72 2.47
N VAL A 86 -14.52 -15.44 3.38
CA VAL A 86 -15.59 -14.47 3.12
C VAL A 86 -15.07 -13.09 3.48
N TYR A 87 -15.24 -12.15 2.56
CA TYR A 87 -14.88 -10.75 2.73
C TYR A 87 -16.13 -9.90 2.67
N ARG A 88 -16.15 -8.82 3.44
CA ARG A 88 -17.09 -7.73 3.25
C ARG A 88 -16.50 -6.75 2.25
N GLN A 89 -17.02 -6.80 1.02
CA GLN A 89 -16.70 -5.88 -0.06
C GLN A 89 -17.41 -4.55 0.18
N ARG A 90 -16.68 -3.44 0.07
CA ARG A 90 -17.24 -2.09 0.12
C ARG A 90 -16.56 -1.19 -0.89
N CYS A 91 -17.31 -0.77 -1.91
CA CYS A 91 -16.79 0.13 -2.92
C CYS A 91 -16.93 1.58 -2.46
N PHE A 92 -16.01 2.46 -2.89
CA PHE A 92 -16.08 3.87 -2.56
C PHE A 92 -17.39 4.47 -3.09
N GLY A 93 -18.13 5.19 -2.23
CA GLY A 93 -19.46 5.73 -2.54
C GLY A 93 -20.63 4.77 -2.30
N ALA A 94 -20.39 3.50 -1.98
CA ALA A 94 -21.45 2.58 -1.58
C ALA A 94 -21.88 2.83 -0.12
N MET A 95 -23.19 2.88 0.10
CA MET A 95 -23.79 3.08 1.45
C MET A 95 -23.64 1.85 2.36
N GLY A 96 -23.24 0.70 1.82
CA GLY A 96 -23.11 -0.56 2.57
C GLY A 96 -22.06 -1.48 1.95
N GLY A 97 -21.67 -2.50 2.72
CA GLY A 97 -20.80 -3.57 2.24
C GLY A 97 -21.57 -4.86 2.02
N VAL A 98 -21.23 -5.59 0.96
CA VAL A 98 -21.80 -6.91 0.63
C VAL A 98 -20.81 -8.00 1.02
N LEU A 99 -21.31 -9.13 1.52
CA LEU A 99 -20.44 -10.27 1.79
C LEU A 99 -20.22 -11.04 0.49
N VAL A 100 -18.96 -11.34 0.21
CA VAL A 100 -18.54 -12.08 -0.99
C VAL A 100 -17.52 -13.13 -0.60
N TRP A 101 -17.66 -14.33 -1.15
CA TRP A 101 -16.63 -15.34 -1.04
C TRP A 101 -15.51 -15.06 -2.04
N ARG A 102 -14.24 -15.10 -1.60
CA ARG A 102 -13.08 -15.03 -2.48
C ARG A 102 -11.98 -16.00 -2.06
N ARG A 103 -11.21 -16.42 -3.06
CA ARG A 103 -9.93 -17.11 -2.92
C ARG A 103 -8.85 -16.21 -3.50
N PHE A 104 -8.11 -15.52 -2.62
CA PHE A 104 -6.89 -14.81 -2.98
C PHE A 104 -5.75 -15.80 -3.24
#